data_AF-X1DZC9-F1
#
_entry.id   AF-X1DZC9-F1
#
_cell.length_a   1.000
_cell.length_b   1.000
_cell.length_c   1.000
_cell.angle_alpha   90.00
_cell.angle_beta   90.00
_cell.angle_gamma   90.00
#
_symmetry.space_group_name_H-M   'P 1'
#
loop_
_entity.id
_entity.type
_entity.pdbx_description
1 polymer ?
#
loop_
_entity_poly.entity_id
_entity_poly.type
_entity_poly.pdbx_seq_one_letter_code
_entity_poly.pdbx_strand_id
1 'polypeptide(L)'
;STNFFAWLSPMILDDLRIHGFVPWKLISLTVYGQGPHIIALALIPLACLFFMHTLKYPSMKYYVLTGVTTALVALTHWPSFMILILMQIVLLFSEILLGHTFRKFKTAFCCFLLTYGFAAFWLNPAFLARSYSLGGEEIISNWVKLIPISFVVIPVTITILFLIFDRRPRLQPFLVSIFWFLIPLLVIIGYNNYNKALVPKPDFLTPELGLASAVLLAVIITILLTVLLKILRFRLKQRVYNVVNLSSFVFIIGIFIYLATLSFNPSHSLTKG
;
A
#
# COMPACT_ATOMS: atom_id res chain seq x y z
N SER A 1 6.20 18.04 -7.92
CA SER A 1 4.87 17.48 -7.62
C SER A 1 4.59 17.64 -6.13
N THR A 2 3.77 18.62 -5.77
CA THR A 2 3.22 18.75 -4.41
C THR A 2 2.38 17.50 -4.09
N ASN A 3 2.46 16.98 -2.87
CA ASN A 3 1.62 15.86 -2.47
C ASN A 3 0.15 16.31 -2.55
N PHE A 4 -0.67 15.64 -3.38
CA PHE A 4 -2.10 15.92 -3.50
C PHE A 4 -2.82 15.89 -2.13
N PHE A 5 -2.31 15.08 -1.20
CA PHE A 5 -2.81 14.93 0.16
C PHE A 5 -2.15 15.87 1.19
N ALA A 6 -1.42 16.90 0.76
CA ALA A 6 -0.79 17.86 1.69
C ALA A 6 -1.81 18.55 2.61
N TRP A 7 -3.04 18.76 2.13
CA TRP A 7 -4.11 19.34 2.94
C TRP A 7 -4.54 18.46 4.12
N LEU A 8 -4.25 17.16 4.09
CA LEU A 8 -4.62 16.26 5.18
C LEU A 8 -3.71 16.39 6.39
N SER A 9 -2.48 16.90 6.26
CA SER A 9 -1.54 17.03 7.38
C SER A 9 -1.01 18.48 7.45
N PRO A 10 -1.31 19.23 8.53
CA PRO A 10 -0.87 20.62 8.67
C PRO A 10 0.66 20.74 8.65
N MET A 11 1.37 19.72 9.15
CA MET A 11 2.83 19.63 9.09
C MET A 11 3.36 19.65 7.64
N ILE A 12 2.65 19.02 6.70
CA ILE A 12 3.03 19.02 5.28
C ILE A 12 2.84 20.40 4.65
N LEU A 13 1.79 21.11 5.05
CA LEU A 13 1.52 22.46 4.58
C LEU A 13 2.58 23.45 5.08
N ASP A 14 3.01 23.33 6.33
CA ASP A 14 4.03 24.21 6.89
C ASP A 14 5.40 23.97 6.26
N ASP A 15 5.78 22.72 6.03
CA ASP A 15 7.01 22.38 5.32
C ASP A 15 7.02 22.81 3.85
N LEU A 16 5.86 22.76 3.17
CA LEU A 16 5.73 23.32 1.81
C LEU A 16 5.88 24.85 1.81
N ARG A 17 5.48 25.53 2.89
CA ARG A 17 5.71 26.98 3.05
C ARG A 17 7.18 27.29 3.32
N ILE A 18 7.86 26.46 4.11
CA ILE A 18 9.26 26.65 4.52
C ILE A 18 10.24 26.30 3.39
N HIS A 19 10.02 25.16 2.72
CA HIS A 19 10.95 24.60 1.73
C HIS A 19 10.53 24.86 0.27
N GLY A 20 9.36 25.47 0.03
CA GLY A 20 8.86 25.79 -1.30
C GLY A 20 8.34 24.57 -2.08
N PHE A 21 8.40 24.63 -3.42
CA PHE A 21 7.86 23.61 -4.34
C PHE A 21 8.74 22.35 -4.50
N VAL A 22 9.35 21.87 -3.42
CA VAL A 22 10.17 20.66 -3.44
C VAL A 22 9.26 19.43 -3.30
N PRO A 23 9.52 18.31 -4.02
CA PRO A 23 8.77 17.07 -3.81
C PRO A 23 8.86 16.61 -2.35
N TRP A 24 7.71 16.36 -1.71
CA TRP A 24 7.65 15.94 -0.31
C TRP A 24 8.56 14.74 0.00
N LYS A 25 8.67 13.80 -0.93
CA LYS A 25 9.53 12.61 -0.77
C LYS A 25 11.01 12.99 -0.62
N LEU A 26 11.44 14.06 -1.28
CA LEU A 26 12.80 14.57 -1.15
C LEU A 26 13.00 15.25 0.21
N ILE A 27 12.04 16.07 0.65
CA ILE A 27 12.03 16.68 2.00
C ILE A 27 12.05 15.57 3.07
N SER A 28 11.20 14.55 2.91
CA SER A 28 11.14 13.39 3.80
C SER A 28 12.47 12.64 3.88
N LEU A 29 13.19 12.53 2.75
CA LEU A 29 14.48 11.88 2.70
C LEU A 29 15.61 12.74 3.31
N THR A 30 15.65 14.04 3.02
CA THR A 30 16.76 14.92 3.42
C THR A 30 16.57 15.56 4.80
N VAL A 31 15.35 15.94 5.16
CA VAL A 31 15.02 16.63 6.42
C VAL A 31 14.62 15.63 7.49
N TYR A 32 13.77 14.65 7.15
CA TYR A 32 13.23 13.69 8.12
C TYR A 32 14.00 12.37 8.20
N GLY A 33 15.02 12.17 7.37
CA GLY A 33 15.84 10.95 7.35
C GLY A 33 15.03 9.68 7.01
N GLN A 34 13.90 9.80 6.31
CA GLN A 34 13.00 8.68 6.02
C GLN A 34 13.47 7.79 4.85
N GLY A 35 14.76 7.78 4.53
CA GLY A 35 15.33 6.93 3.47
C GLY A 35 14.88 5.47 3.54
N PRO A 36 14.97 4.80 4.71
CA PRO A 36 14.49 3.43 4.87
C PRO A 36 12.99 3.26 4.62
N HIS A 37 12.15 4.23 5.01
CA HIS A 37 10.71 4.18 4.76
C HIS A 37 10.38 4.23 3.26
N ILE A 38 11.07 5.06 2.49
CA ILE A 38 10.89 5.14 1.03
C ILE A 38 11.33 3.85 0.33
N ILE A 39 12.42 3.22 0.78
CA ILE A 39 12.87 1.92 0.26
C ILE A 39 11.84 0.83 0.59
N ALA A 40 11.34 0.80 1.82
CA ALA A 40 10.30 -0.13 2.24
C ALA A 40 9.02 0.04 1.41
N LEU A 41 8.61 1.28 1.15
CA LEU A 41 7.47 1.61 0.28
C LEU A 41 7.62 1.07 -1.13
N ALA A 42 8.82 1.12 -1.72
CA ALA A 42 9.08 0.54 -3.03
C ALA A 42 8.98 -0.99 -3.03
N LEU A 43 9.31 -1.64 -1.91
CA LEU A 43 9.25 -3.10 -1.74
C LEU A 43 7.84 -3.62 -1.43
N ILE A 44 6.95 -2.81 -0.83
CA ILE A 44 5.59 -3.22 -0.46
C ILE A 44 4.80 -3.80 -1.66
N PRO A 45 4.71 -3.14 -2.83
CA PRO A 45 3.99 -3.69 -3.98
C PRO A 45 4.55 -5.02 -4.45
N LEU A 46 5.88 -5.18 -4.40
CA LEU A 46 6.56 -6.42 -4.78
C LEU A 46 6.24 -7.56 -3.82
N ALA A 47 6.26 -7.29 -2.51
CA ALA A 47 5.87 -8.24 -1.48
C ALA A 47 4.39 -8.65 -1.62
N CYS A 48 3.50 -7.69 -1.85
CA CYS A 48 2.08 -7.94 -2.13
C CYS A 48 1.86 -8.79 -3.38
N LEU A 49 2.62 -8.55 -4.45
CA LEU A 49 2.55 -9.31 -5.70
C LEU A 49 2.93 -10.77 -5.48
N PHE A 50 4.08 -11.03 -4.84
CA PHE A 50 4.52 -12.40 -4.56
C PHE A 50 3.59 -13.11 -3.57
N PHE A 51 3.09 -12.40 -2.55
CA PHE A 51 2.11 -12.94 -1.63
C PHE A 51 0.83 -13.37 -2.35
N MET A 52 0.25 -12.49 -3.19
CA MET A 52 -0.92 -12.81 -4.00
C MET A 52 -0.66 -14.00 -4.95
N HIS A 53 0.52 -14.04 -5.58
CA HIS A 53 0.89 -15.15 -6.45
C HIS A 53 0.98 -16.47 -5.68
N THR A 54 1.55 -16.45 -4.47
CA THR A 54 1.67 -17.62 -3.59
C THR A 54 0.31 -18.14 -3.13
N LEU A 55 -0.65 -17.24 -2.85
CA LEU A 55 -2.03 -17.63 -2.49
C LEU A 55 -2.77 -18.34 -3.63
N LYS A 56 -2.54 -17.91 -4.88
CA LYS A 56 -3.15 -18.49 -6.08
C LYS A 56 -2.48 -19.82 -6.47
N TYR A 57 -1.16 -19.78 -6.60
CA TYR A 57 -0.33 -20.87 -7.09
C TYR A 57 0.78 -21.18 -6.08
N PRO A 58 0.48 -21.97 -5.02
CA PRO A 58 1.46 -22.28 -3.99
C PRO A 58 2.60 -23.11 -4.58
N SER A 59 3.81 -22.55 -4.58
CA SER A 59 5.04 -23.25 -4.95
C SER A 59 6.16 -22.83 -4.00
N MET A 60 7.12 -23.72 -3.71
CA MET A 60 8.21 -23.42 -2.78
C MET A 60 9.00 -22.17 -3.17
N LYS A 61 9.17 -21.92 -4.48
CA LYS A 61 9.81 -20.70 -4.99
C LYS A 61 9.08 -19.46 -4.52
N TYR A 62 7.75 -19.42 -4.65
CA TYR A 62 6.96 -18.25 -4.26
C TYR A 62 6.83 -18.07 -2.74
N TYR A 63 6.85 -19.16 -1.96
CA TYR A 63 6.96 -19.07 -0.50
C TYR A 63 8.25 -18.36 -0.07
N VAL A 64 9.38 -18.74 -0.66
CA VAL A 64 10.68 -18.12 -0.37
C VAL A 64 10.70 -16.67 -0.86
N LEU A 65 10.27 -16.38 -2.10
CA LEU A 65 10.23 -15.01 -2.61
C LEU A 65 9.35 -14.09 -1.77
N THR A 66 8.17 -14.59 -1.36
CA THR A 66 7.28 -13.86 -0.45
C THR A 66 7.99 -13.61 0.87
N GLY A 67 8.49 -14.66 1.53
CA GLY A 67 9.16 -14.53 2.83
C GLY A 67 10.37 -13.60 2.81
N VAL A 68 11.17 -13.63 1.74
CA VAL A 68 12.33 -12.74 1.58
C VAL A 68 11.89 -11.30 1.37
N THR A 69 10.95 -11.04 0.46
CA THR A 69 10.50 -9.66 0.18
C THR A 69 9.76 -9.03 1.36
N THR A 70 8.97 -9.80 2.10
CA THR A 70 8.34 -9.34 3.34
C THR A 70 9.36 -9.11 4.45
N ALA A 71 10.36 -9.99 4.59
CA ALA A 71 11.44 -9.81 5.56
C ALA A 71 12.30 -8.58 5.23
N LEU A 72 12.57 -8.30 3.96
CA LEU A 72 13.26 -7.08 3.55
C LEU A 72 12.51 -5.83 3.99
N VAL A 73 11.18 -5.78 3.84
CA VAL A 73 10.38 -4.65 4.36
C VAL A 73 10.48 -4.56 5.88
N ALA A 74 10.38 -5.70 6.58
CA ALA A 74 10.48 -5.76 8.04
C ALA A 74 11.84 -5.27 8.58
N LEU A 75 12.93 -5.65 7.92
CA LEU A 75 14.30 -5.26 8.27
C LEU A 75 14.60 -3.81 7.89
N THR A 76 13.95 -3.28 6.86
CA THR A 76 14.18 -1.90 6.40
C THR A 76 13.44 -0.89 7.28
N HIS A 77 12.14 -1.12 7.54
CA HIS A 77 11.33 -0.18 8.30
C HIS A 77 10.15 -0.85 9.02
N TRP A 78 10.26 -0.92 10.35
CA TRP A 78 9.27 -1.58 11.20
C TRP A 78 7.83 -1.04 11.06
N PRO A 79 7.58 0.28 11.08
CA PRO A 79 6.22 0.79 10.86
C PRO A 79 5.64 0.45 9.48
N SER A 80 6.47 0.44 8.42
CA SER A 80 6.01 0.06 7.07
C SER A 80 5.62 -1.40 6.99
N PHE A 81 6.29 -2.26 7.76
CA PHE A 81 5.94 -3.67 7.87
C PHE A 81 4.55 -3.90 8.46
N MET A 82 4.12 -3.08 9.43
CA MET A 82 2.74 -3.15 9.96
C MET A 82 1.69 -2.89 8.89
N ILE A 83 1.95 -1.90 8.04
CA ILE A 83 1.05 -1.57 6.92
C ILE A 83 1.06 -2.71 5.90
N LEU A 84 2.22 -3.28 5.60
CA LEU A 84 2.33 -4.45 4.72
C LEU A 84 1.50 -5.63 5.24
N ILE A 85 1.54 -5.91 6.54
CA ILE A 85 0.71 -6.96 7.15
C ILE A 85 -0.78 -6.67 6.92
N LEU A 86 -1.24 -5.44 7.17
CA LEU A 86 -2.63 -5.05 6.91
C LEU A 86 -3.01 -5.26 5.44
N MET A 87 -2.13 -4.90 4.50
CA MET A 87 -2.37 -5.11 3.07
C MET A 87 -2.40 -6.59 2.70
N GLN A 88 -1.55 -7.42 3.29
CA GLN A 88 -1.58 -8.87 3.09
C GLN A 88 -2.84 -9.51 3.68
N ILE A 89 -3.35 -9.00 4.81
CA ILE A 89 -4.64 -9.44 5.36
C ILE A 89 -5.77 -9.12 4.39
N VAL A 90 -5.78 -7.91 3.80
CA VAL A 90 -6.76 -7.53 2.76
C VAL A 90 -6.66 -8.45 1.54
N LEU A 91 -5.45 -8.76 1.06
CA LEU A 91 -5.24 -9.69 -0.05
C LEU A 91 -5.70 -11.11 0.29
N LEU A 92 -5.37 -11.60 1.49
CA LEU A 92 -5.81 -12.90 1.97
C LEU A 92 -7.34 -12.97 2.05
N PHE A 93 -7.97 -11.95 2.62
CA PHE A 93 -9.42 -11.85 2.70
C PHE A 93 -10.06 -11.83 1.31
N SER A 94 -9.55 -10.99 0.40
CA SER A 94 -10.00 -10.92 -0.99
C SER A 94 -9.92 -12.27 -1.70
N GLU A 95 -8.85 -13.03 -1.45
CA GLU A 95 -8.66 -14.35 -2.03
C GLU A 95 -9.56 -15.41 -1.36
N ILE A 96 -9.78 -15.35 -0.05
CA ILE A 96 -10.70 -16.26 0.65
C ILE A 96 -12.11 -16.18 0.07
N LEU A 97 -12.57 -14.99 -0.35
CA LEU A 97 -13.86 -14.78 -1.02
C LEU A 97 -14.00 -15.51 -2.37
N LEU A 98 -12.90 -15.99 -2.97
CA LEU A 98 -12.95 -16.86 -4.16
C LEU A 98 -13.00 -18.35 -3.83
N GLY A 99 -12.90 -18.73 -2.57
CA GLY A 99 -12.93 -20.12 -2.11
C GLY A 99 -11.55 -20.68 -1.69
N HIS A 100 -11.56 -21.94 -1.26
CA HIS A 100 -10.40 -22.67 -0.69
C HIS A 100 -9.80 -22.00 0.56
N THR A 101 -10.65 -21.54 1.49
CA THR A 101 -10.29 -20.81 2.71
C THR A 101 -9.15 -21.47 3.50
N PHE A 102 -9.29 -22.75 3.86
CA PHE A 102 -8.29 -23.46 4.67
C PHE A 102 -6.92 -23.53 4.00
N ARG A 103 -6.88 -23.80 2.68
CA ARG A 103 -5.63 -23.85 1.91
C ARG A 103 -4.93 -22.49 1.93
N LYS A 104 -5.67 -21.42 1.65
CA LYS A 104 -5.14 -20.05 1.58
C LYS A 104 -4.67 -19.56 2.95
N PHE A 105 -5.40 -19.89 4.01
CA PHE A 105 -5.00 -19.58 5.38
C PHE A 105 -3.70 -20.29 5.77
N LYS A 106 -3.59 -21.60 5.48
CA LYS A 106 -2.35 -22.36 5.71
C LYS A 106 -1.18 -21.77 4.93
N THR A 107 -1.39 -21.40 3.66
CA THR A 107 -0.37 -20.74 2.84
C THR A 107 0.09 -19.43 3.45
N ALA A 108 -0.83 -18.55 3.84
CA ALA A 108 -0.50 -17.27 4.47
C ALA A 108 0.28 -17.47 5.78
N PHE A 109 -0.14 -18.43 6.60
CA PHE A 109 0.54 -18.77 7.85
C PHE A 109 1.98 -19.27 7.61
N CYS A 110 2.19 -20.14 6.63
CA CYS A 110 3.53 -20.58 6.24
C CYS A 110 4.41 -19.41 5.73
N CYS A 111 3.86 -18.49 4.92
CA CYS A 111 4.58 -17.29 4.50
C CYS A 111 4.98 -16.41 5.69
N PHE A 112 4.09 -16.25 6.67
CA PHE A 112 4.36 -15.49 7.88
C PHE A 112 5.48 -16.12 8.72
N LEU A 113 5.44 -17.44 8.92
CA LEU A 113 6.51 -18.17 9.62
C LEU A 113 7.86 -18.03 8.91
N LEU A 114 7.90 -18.14 7.58
CA LEU A 114 9.13 -17.93 6.81
C LEU A 114 9.66 -16.51 6.93
N THR A 115 8.76 -15.52 6.86
CA THR A 115 9.11 -14.10 7.06
C THR A 115 9.74 -13.89 8.43
N TYR A 116 9.13 -14.44 9.48
CA TYR A 116 9.66 -14.37 10.83
C TYR A 116 11.03 -15.08 10.91
N GLY A 117 11.18 -16.27 10.34
CA GLY A 117 12.46 -16.99 10.31
C GLY A 117 13.59 -16.18 9.67
N PHE A 118 13.31 -15.50 8.55
CA PHE A 118 14.29 -14.64 7.89
C PHE A 118 14.60 -13.35 8.66
N ALA A 119 13.65 -12.81 9.42
CA ALA A 119 13.82 -11.58 10.18
C ALA A 119 14.17 -11.80 11.67
N ALA A 120 14.22 -13.05 12.13
CA ALA A 120 14.32 -13.40 13.55
C ALA A 120 15.58 -12.86 14.23
N PHE A 121 16.70 -12.78 13.51
CA PHE A 121 17.95 -12.27 14.06
C PHE A 121 17.86 -10.80 14.51
N TRP A 122 16.93 -10.03 13.91
CA TRP A 122 16.71 -8.63 14.21
C TRP A 122 15.44 -8.41 15.05
N LEU A 123 14.34 -9.10 14.70
CA LEU A 123 13.05 -9.03 15.39
C LEU A 123 13.01 -9.92 16.64
N ASN A 124 13.94 -9.70 17.55
CA ASN A 124 13.97 -10.39 18.84
C ASN A 124 12.82 -9.91 19.74
N PRO A 125 12.32 -10.75 20.67
CA PRO A 125 11.29 -10.37 21.63
C PRO A 125 11.65 -9.10 22.43
N ALA A 126 12.95 -8.89 22.72
CA ALA A 126 13.44 -7.68 23.38
C ALA A 126 13.21 -6.42 22.54
N PHE A 127 13.37 -6.50 21.22
CA PHE A 127 13.07 -5.37 20.32
C PHE A 127 11.57 -5.04 20.31
N LEU A 128 10.72 -6.07 20.31
CA LEU A 128 9.26 -5.90 20.36
C LEU A 128 8.83 -5.27 21.70
N ALA A 129 9.38 -5.75 22.81
CA ALA A 129 9.11 -5.18 24.14
C ALA A 129 9.53 -3.72 24.24
N ARG A 130 10.70 -3.38 23.69
CA ARG A 130 11.20 -1.99 23.68
C ARG A 130 10.41 -1.08 22.75
N SER A 131 9.99 -1.60 21.60
CA SER A 131 9.09 -0.89 20.68
C SER A 131 7.74 -0.59 21.34
N TYR A 132 7.25 -1.49 22.19
CA TYR A 132 6.05 -1.26 22.96
C TYR A 132 6.21 -0.13 23.99
N SER A 133 7.31 -0.12 24.76
CA SER A 133 7.54 0.92 25.78
C SER A 133 7.78 2.33 25.22
N LEU A 134 8.25 2.46 23.97
CA LEU A 134 8.64 3.75 23.38
C LEU A 134 7.50 4.47 22.62
N GLY A 135 6.26 3.98 22.71
CA GLY A 135 5.11 4.57 22.02
C GLY A 135 4.00 3.58 21.64
N GLY A 136 4.15 2.30 21.98
CA GLY A 136 3.13 1.29 21.76
C GLY A 136 1.99 1.32 22.78
N GLU A 137 2.19 1.90 23.97
CA GLU A 137 1.18 1.90 25.04
C GLU A 137 -0.09 2.67 24.66
N GLU A 138 0.05 3.88 24.13
CA GLU A 138 -1.08 4.68 23.64
C GLU A 138 -1.80 4.01 22.47
N ILE A 139 -1.03 3.38 21.58
CA ILE A 139 -1.56 2.65 20.42
C ILE A 139 -2.41 1.49 20.92
N ILE A 140 -1.87 0.61 21.77
CA ILE A 140 -2.62 -0.53 22.28
C ILE A 140 -3.85 -0.08 23.06
N SER A 141 -3.75 0.98 23.86
CA SER A 141 -4.91 1.56 24.55
C SER A 141 -6.02 1.97 23.58
N ASN A 142 -5.67 2.61 22.45
CA ASN A 142 -6.63 2.98 21.42
C ASN A 142 -7.22 1.75 20.70
N TRP A 143 -6.41 0.73 20.40
CA TRP A 143 -6.88 -0.53 19.82
C TRP A 143 -7.84 -1.28 20.76
N VAL A 144 -7.56 -1.31 22.06
CA VAL A 144 -8.43 -1.94 23.07
C VAL A 144 -9.79 -1.24 23.13
N LYS A 145 -9.82 0.10 23.03
CA LYS A 145 -11.07 0.87 22.97
C LYS A 145 -11.91 0.58 21.72
N LEU A 146 -11.30 0.09 20.65
CA LEU A 146 -12.00 -0.33 19.44
C LEU A 146 -12.56 -1.75 19.53
N ILE A 147 -12.17 -2.56 20.52
CA ILE A 147 -12.66 -3.94 20.67
C ILE A 147 -14.19 -4.00 20.75
N PRO A 148 -14.88 -3.20 21.61
CA PRO A 148 -16.34 -3.29 21.72
C PRO A 148 -17.05 -2.96 20.41
N ILE A 149 -16.62 -1.92 19.69
CA ILE A 149 -17.24 -1.54 18.42
C ILE A 149 -16.91 -2.53 17.30
N SER A 150 -15.73 -3.18 17.36
CA SER A 150 -15.30 -4.17 16.38
C SER A 150 -16.19 -5.41 16.34
N PHE A 151 -16.81 -5.81 17.47
CA PHE A 151 -17.76 -6.92 17.52
C PHE A 151 -19.00 -6.71 16.65
N VAL A 152 -19.36 -5.45 16.38
CA VAL A 152 -20.49 -5.11 15.50
C VAL A 152 -19.97 -4.78 14.10
N VAL A 153 -18.94 -3.93 14.00
CA VAL A 153 -18.46 -3.42 12.71
C VAL A 153 -17.83 -4.52 11.87
N ILE A 154 -17.05 -5.43 12.45
CA ILE A 154 -16.35 -6.47 11.68
C ILE A 154 -17.35 -7.46 11.05
N PRO A 155 -18.30 -8.08 11.78
CA PRO A 155 -19.26 -9.00 11.17
C PRO A 155 -20.15 -8.33 10.13
N VAL A 156 -20.62 -7.11 10.38
CA VAL A 156 -21.43 -6.35 9.41
C VAL A 156 -20.62 -6.07 8.14
N THR A 157 -19.38 -5.58 8.30
CA THR A 157 -18.49 -5.30 7.17
C THR A 157 -18.18 -6.57 6.37
N ILE A 158 -17.81 -7.66 7.05
CA ILE A 158 -17.54 -8.96 6.41
C ILE A 158 -18.78 -9.45 5.66
N THR A 159 -19.97 -9.32 6.24
CA THR A 159 -21.24 -9.75 5.61
C THR A 159 -21.52 -8.94 4.35
N ILE A 160 -21.40 -7.60 4.41
CA ILE A 160 -21.58 -6.73 3.25
C ILE A 160 -20.56 -7.06 2.16
N LEU A 161 -19.29 -7.23 2.51
CA LEU A 161 -18.24 -7.59 1.56
C LEU A 161 -18.49 -8.96 0.94
N PHE A 162 -18.92 -9.93 1.74
CA PHE A 162 -19.28 -11.26 1.25
C PHE A 162 -20.43 -11.17 0.25
N LEU A 163 -21.52 -10.47 0.57
CA LEU A 163 -22.66 -10.29 -0.33
C LEU A 163 -22.30 -9.61 -1.66
N ILE A 164 -21.38 -8.63 -1.64
CA ILE A 164 -21.00 -7.87 -2.84
C ILE A 164 -19.97 -8.63 -3.69
N PHE A 165 -19.00 -9.31 -3.06
CA PHE A 165 -17.78 -9.80 -3.72
C PHE A 165 -17.62 -11.32 -3.75
N ASP A 166 -18.48 -12.10 -3.07
CA ASP A 166 -18.40 -13.57 -3.07
C ASP A 166 -18.42 -14.12 -4.51
N ARG A 167 -17.43 -14.97 -4.82
CA ARG A 167 -17.22 -15.62 -6.13
C ARG A 167 -17.14 -14.67 -7.34
N ARG A 168 -16.82 -13.38 -7.14
CA ARG A 168 -16.72 -12.38 -8.23
C ARG A 168 -15.26 -11.94 -8.46
N PRO A 169 -14.46 -12.73 -9.23
CA PRO A 169 -13.03 -12.43 -9.43
C PRO A 169 -12.78 -11.09 -10.12
N ARG A 170 -13.72 -10.61 -10.94
CA ARG A 170 -13.60 -9.31 -11.62
C ARG A 170 -13.62 -8.10 -10.68
N LEU A 171 -14.21 -8.24 -9.49
CA LEU A 171 -14.35 -7.15 -8.52
C LEU A 171 -13.22 -7.14 -7.48
N GLN A 172 -12.37 -8.17 -7.43
CA GLN A 172 -11.27 -8.23 -6.48
C GLN A 172 -10.28 -7.06 -6.57
N PRO A 173 -9.81 -6.63 -7.77
CA PRO A 173 -8.86 -5.51 -7.85
C PRO A 173 -9.45 -4.22 -7.27
N PHE A 174 -10.77 -4.04 -7.39
CA PHE A 174 -11.49 -2.91 -6.83
C PHE A 174 -11.63 -2.99 -5.30
N LEU A 175 -11.93 -4.17 -4.76
CA LEU A 175 -11.94 -4.37 -3.31
C LEU A 175 -10.56 -4.05 -2.71
N VAL A 176 -9.50 -4.66 -3.27
CA VAL A 176 -8.14 -4.50 -2.77
C VAL A 176 -7.72 -3.04 -2.84
N SER A 177 -7.95 -2.35 -3.96
CA SER A 177 -7.55 -0.94 -4.10
C SER A 177 -8.33 -0.01 -3.18
N ILE A 178 -9.62 -0.26 -2.94
CA ILE A 178 -10.42 0.50 -1.96
C ILE A 178 -9.86 0.33 -0.56
N PHE A 179 -9.62 -0.90 -0.10
CA PHE A 179 -9.09 -1.12 1.25
C PHE A 179 -7.67 -0.57 1.40
N TRP A 180 -6.84 -0.71 0.37
CA TRP A 180 -5.51 -0.14 0.35
C TRP A 180 -5.55 1.39 0.48
N PHE A 181 -6.56 2.04 -0.07
CA PHE A 181 -6.77 3.48 0.06
C PHE A 181 -7.39 3.87 1.42
N LEU A 182 -8.45 3.17 1.85
CA LEU A 182 -9.20 3.51 3.06
C LEU A 182 -8.39 3.32 4.33
N ILE A 183 -7.56 2.28 4.44
CA ILE A 183 -6.77 2.02 5.65
C ILE A 183 -5.86 3.21 6.01
N PRO A 184 -4.92 3.66 5.16
CA PRO A 184 -4.07 4.81 5.47
C PRO A 184 -4.88 6.10 5.60
N LEU A 185 -5.93 6.29 4.79
CA LEU A 185 -6.79 7.47 4.88
C LEU A 185 -7.47 7.60 6.25
N LEU A 186 -8.10 6.52 6.74
CA LEU A 186 -8.81 6.51 8.01
C LEU A 186 -7.86 6.69 9.19
N VAL A 187 -6.64 6.15 9.11
CA VAL A 187 -5.64 6.37 10.16
C VAL A 187 -5.19 7.84 10.21
N ILE A 188 -4.94 8.47 9.06
CA ILE A 188 -4.55 9.89 8.99
C ILE A 188 -5.69 10.79 9.51
N ILE A 189 -6.91 10.58 9.03
CA ILE A 189 -8.09 11.36 9.46
C ILE A 189 -8.37 11.13 10.95
N GLY A 190 -8.27 9.88 11.42
CA GLY A 190 -8.46 9.51 12.82
C GLY A 190 -7.48 10.23 13.75
N TYR A 191 -6.23 10.37 13.32
CA TYR A 191 -5.22 11.12 14.06
C TYR A 191 -5.51 12.62 14.05
N ASN A 192 -5.70 13.22 12.87
CA ASN A 192 -5.80 14.68 12.76
C ASN A 192 -7.08 15.26 13.34
N ASN A 193 -8.19 14.53 13.29
CA ASN A 193 -9.47 15.01 13.82
C ASN A 193 -9.72 14.63 15.28
N TYR A 194 -9.19 13.49 15.74
CA TYR A 194 -9.52 12.94 17.06
C TYR A 194 -8.30 12.76 17.99
N ASN A 195 -7.10 13.11 17.53
CA ASN A 195 -5.82 12.90 18.23
C ASN A 195 -5.65 11.45 18.73
N LYS A 196 -6.15 10.48 17.96
CA LYS A 196 -6.04 9.04 18.27
C LYS A 196 -4.98 8.40 17.38
N ALA A 197 -3.80 8.16 17.95
CA ALA A 197 -2.74 7.42 17.27
C ALA A 197 -3.09 5.92 17.23
N LEU A 198 -3.34 5.38 16.04
CA LEU A 198 -3.48 3.94 15.77
C LEU A 198 -2.16 3.29 15.32
N VAL A 199 -1.20 4.14 14.92
CA VAL A 199 0.12 3.79 14.39
C VAL A 199 1.12 4.80 14.99
N PRO A 200 2.40 4.44 15.23
CA PRO A 200 3.33 5.30 15.97
C PRO A 200 3.53 6.71 15.41
N LYS A 201 3.42 6.88 14.09
CA LYS A 201 3.46 8.19 13.41
C LYS A 201 2.52 8.19 12.20
N PRO A 202 1.26 8.65 12.36
CA PRO A 202 0.27 8.64 11.29
C PRO A 202 0.63 9.51 10.07
N ASP A 203 1.35 10.62 10.26
CA ASP A 203 1.79 11.48 9.16
C ASP A 203 2.70 10.78 8.15
N PHE A 204 3.37 9.72 8.59
CA PHE A 204 4.25 8.91 7.73
C PHE A 204 3.47 8.06 6.73
N LEU A 205 2.14 7.97 6.86
CA LEU A 205 1.26 7.24 5.93
C LEU A 205 0.91 8.03 4.67
N THR A 206 1.32 9.29 4.57
CA THR A 206 0.97 10.13 3.42
C THR A 206 1.56 9.62 2.09
N PRO A 207 2.79 9.08 2.02
CA PRO A 207 3.28 8.43 0.81
C PRO A 207 2.53 7.13 0.48
N GLU A 208 2.13 6.34 1.48
CA GLU A 208 1.31 5.13 1.34
C GLU A 208 -0.05 5.47 0.75
N LEU A 209 -0.69 6.54 1.24
CA LEU A 209 -1.95 7.04 0.72
C LEU A 209 -1.81 7.49 -0.74
N GLY A 210 -0.71 8.16 -1.08
CA GLY A 210 -0.38 8.52 -2.46
C GLY A 210 -0.26 7.28 -3.37
N LEU A 211 0.46 6.25 -2.92
CA LEU A 211 0.58 4.98 -3.66
C LEU A 211 -0.79 4.31 -3.81
N ALA A 212 -1.57 4.20 -2.74
CA ALA A 212 -2.88 3.59 -2.76
C ALA A 212 -3.86 4.34 -3.67
N SER A 213 -3.83 5.68 -3.67
CA SER A 213 -4.65 6.49 -4.57
C SER A 213 -4.29 6.25 -6.04
N ALA A 214 -3.01 6.07 -6.37
CA ALA A 214 -2.57 5.79 -7.73
C ALA A 214 -3.08 4.43 -8.20
N VAL A 215 -3.04 3.41 -7.32
CA VAL A 215 -3.61 2.09 -7.60
C VAL A 215 -5.13 2.17 -7.77
N LEU A 216 -5.84 2.88 -6.88
CA LEU A 216 -7.29 3.06 -6.97
C LEU A 216 -7.70 3.76 -8.26
N LEU A 217 -7.03 4.87 -8.63
CA LEU A 217 -7.26 5.56 -9.89
C LEU A 217 -6.99 4.66 -11.09
N ALA A 218 -5.89 3.90 -11.08
CA ALA A 218 -5.58 2.96 -12.15
C ALA A 218 -6.68 1.90 -12.32
N VAL A 219 -7.21 1.37 -11.22
CA VAL A 219 -8.31 0.39 -11.25
C VAL A 219 -9.61 1.04 -11.77
N ILE A 220 -9.95 2.24 -11.30
CA ILE A 220 -11.15 2.97 -11.77
C ILE A 220 -11.05 3.24 -13.28
N ILE A 221 -9.92 3.77 -13.74
CA ILE A 221 -9.67 4.05 -15.16
C ILE A 221 -9.77 2.75 -15.97
N THR A 222 -9.20 1.65 -15.48
CA THR A 222 -9.25 0.35 -16.17
C THR A 222 -10.69 -0.16 -16.29
N ILE A 223 -11.49 -0.03 -15.23
CA ILE A 223 -12.92 -0.42 -15.24
C ILE A 223 -13.68 0.46 -16.24
N LEU A 224 -13.51 1.79 -16.17
CA LEU A 224 -14.16 2.74 -17.08
C LEU A 224 -13.80 2.46 -18.53
N LEU A 225 -12.52 2.24 -18.83
CA LEU A 225 -12.03 1.94 -20.17
C LEU A 225 -12.59 0.60 -20.66
N THR A 226 -12.67 -0.42 -19.80
CA THR A 226 -13.27 -1.71 -20.14
C THR A 226 -14.76 -1.57 -20.46
N VAL A 227 -15.49 -0.78 -19.68
CA VAL A 227 -16.92 -0.49 -19.93
C VAL A 227 -17.09 0.30 -21.22
N LEU A 228 -16.28 1.34 -21.42
CA LEU A 228 -16.29 2.19 -22.61
C LEU A 228 -16.00 1.38 -23.88
N LEU A 229 -14.97 0.52 -23.88
CA LEU A 229 -14.67 -0.36 -25.01
C LEU A 229 -15.79 -1.36 -25.29
N LYS A 230 -16.48 -1.84 -24.24
CA LYS A 230 -17.63 -2.73 -24.39
C LYS A 230 -18.85 -2.02 -24.99
N ILE A 231 -19.05 -0.74 -24.65
CA ILE A 231 -20.10 0.13 -25.21
C ILE A 231 -19.75 0.50 -26.66
N LEU A 232 -18.49 0.85 -26.92
CA LEU A 232 -17.90 1.12 -28.24
C LEU A 232 -17.71 -0.16 -29.07
N ARG A 233 -18.66 -1.11 -29.01
CA ARG A 233 -18.67 -2.42 -29.68
C ARG A 233 -18.72 -2.35 -31.21
N PHE A 234 -18.02 -1.40 -31.81
CA PHE A 234 -17.64 -1.35 -33.21
C PHE A 234 -16.41 -2.25 -33.44
N ARG A 235 -16.65 -3.50 -33.84
CA ARG A 235 -15.80 -4.42 -34.63
C ARG A 235 -14.25 -4.28 -34.55
N LEU A 236 -13.65 -4.04 -33.38
CA LEU A 236 -12.19 -4.04 -33.28
C LEU A 236 -11.68 -5.48 -33.23
N LYS A 237 -11.04 -5.92 -34.32
CA LYS A 237 -10.32 -7.20 -34.38
C LYS A 237 -9.33 -7.28 -33.21
N GLN A 238 -9.20 -8.46 -32.60
CA GLN A 238 -8.27 -8.75 -31.49
C GLN A 238 -6.84 -8.19 -31.69
N ARG A 239 -6.36 -8.15 -32.94
CA ARG A 239 -5.06 -7.52 -33.30
C ARG A 239 -5.01 -6.03 -32.97
N VAL A 240 -6.07 -5.28 -33.24
CA VAL A 240 -6.10 -3.83 -32.95
C VAL A 240 -6.15 -3.59 -31.45
N TYR A 241 -6.84 -4.44 -30.68
CA TYR A 241 -6.82 -4.38 -29.22
C TYR A 241 -5.39 -4.56 -28.66
N ASN A 242 -4.65 -5.56 -29.14
CA ASN A 242 -3.27 -5.78 -28.71
C ASN A 242 -2.32 -4.65 -29.13
N VAL A 243 -2.49 -4.10 -30.34
CA VAL A 243 -1.70 -2.96 -30.82
C VAL A 243 -2.02 -1.70 -30.04
N VAL A 244 -3.29 -1.43 -29.74
CA VAL A 244 -3.71 -0.30 -28.91
C VAL A 244 -3.12 -0.46 -27.51
N ASN A 245 -3.23 -1.63 -26.88
CA ASN A 245 -2.71 -1.85 -25.55
C ASN A 245 -1.18 -1.70 -25.48
N LEU A 246 -0.45 -2.22 -26.49
CA LEU A 246 0.99 -2.02 -26.62
C LEU A 246 1.33 -0.54 -26.82
N SER A 247 0.59 0.16 -27.69
CA SER A 247 0.80 1.58 -27.97
C SER A 247 0.52 2.46 -26.75
N SER A 248 -0.54 2.15 -25.98
CA SER A 248 -0.84 2.81 -24.72
C SER A 248 0.25 2.56 -23.69
N PHE A 249 0.78 1.34 -23.60
CA PHE A 249 1.90 1.02 -22.71
C PHE A 249 3.18 1.79 -23.07
N VAL A 250 3.55 1.81 -24.35
CA VAL A 250 4.70 2.58 -24.87
C VAL A 250 4.48 4.08 -24.66
N PHE A 251 3.27 4.58 -24.87
CA PHE A 251 2.93 5.98 -24.68
C PHE A 251 3.00 6.40 -23.20
N ILE A 252 2.48 5.57 -22.28
CA ILE A 252 2.58 5.83 -20.84
C ILE A 252 4.04 5.84 -20.39
N ILE A 253 4.85 4.88 -20.85
CA ILE A 253 6.29 4.86 -20.57
C ILE A 253 6.99 6.08 -21.16
N GLY A 254 6.65 6.46 -22.40
CA GLY A 254 7.21 7.62 -23.08
C GLY A 254 6.90 8.93 -22.36
N ILE A 255 5.64 9.12 -21.94
CA ILE A 255 5.22 10.26 -21.11
C ILE A 255 5.96 10.24 -19.77
N PHE A 256 6.06 9.09 -19.12
CA PHE A 256 6.75 8.97 -17.84
C PHE A 256 8.23 9.37 -17.97
N ILE A 257 8.93 8.87 -18.99
CA ILE A 257 10.32 9.24 -19.27
C ILE A 257 10.43 10.73 -19.59
N TYR A 258 9.54 11.27 -20.44
CA TYR A 258 9.53 12.68 -20.81
C TYR A 258 9.33 13.58 -19.59
N LEU A 259 8.33 13.29 -18.75
CA LEU A 259 8.07 14.02 -17.51
C LEU A 259 9.23 13.88 -16.51
N ALA A 260 9.86 12.70 -16.43
CA ALA A 260 11.05 12.50 -15.62
C ALA A 260 12.24 13.34 -16.12
N THR A 261 12.45 13.43 -17.44
CA THR A 261 13.50 14.27 -18.02
C THR A 261 13.24 15.76 -17.84
N LEU A 262 11.98 16.22 -17.96
CA LEU A 262 11.60 17.60 -17.67
C LEU A 262 11.78 17.97 -16.20
N SER A 263 11.56 17.01 -15.29
CA SER A 263 11.83 17.20 -13.86
C SER A 263 13.34 17.28 -13.57
N PHE A 264 14.19 16.81 -14.48
CA PHE A 264 15.64 16.89 -14.39
C PHE A 264 16.15 18.14 -15.12
N ASN A 265 15.66 19.32 -14.73
CA ASN A 265 16.19 20.58 -15.24
C ASN A 265 17.30 21.06 -14.29
N PRO A 266 18.59 21.09 -14.70
CA PRO A 266 19.72 21.39 -13.83
C PRO A 266 19.87 22.90 -13.51
N SER A 267 18.78 23.65 -13.50
CA SER A 267 18.80 25.12 -13.40
C SER A 267 18.87 25.67 -11.98
N HIS A 268 19.10 24.85 -10.95
CA HIS A 268 19.56 25.36 -9.66
C HIS A 268 21.09 25.21 -9.58
N SER A 269 21.78 26.23 -10.09
CA SER A 269 23.14 26.52 -9.67
C SER A 269 23.13 26.66 -8.14
N LEU A 270 23.76 25.71 -7.45
CA LEU A 270 24.14 25.83 -6.05
C LEU A 270 24.91 27.16 -5.91
N THR A 271 24.25 28.19 -5.41
CA THR A 271 24.93 29.36 -4.88
C THR A 271 25.74 28.87 -3.69
N LYS A 272 27.05 28.75 -3.90
CA LYS A 272 28.04 28.60 -2.83
C LYS A 272 27.83 29.75 -1.85
N GLY A 273 27.48 29.41 -0.62
CA GLY A 273 27.50 30.25 0.57
C GLY A 273 27.96 29.40 1.72
#